data_AF-A0A521VIP7-F1
#
_entry.id   AF-A0A521VIP7-F1
#
_cell.length_a   1.000
_cell.length_b   1.000
_cell.length_c   1.000
_cell.angle_alpha   90.00
_cell.angle_beta   90.00
_cell.angle_gamma   90.00
#
_symmetry.space_group_name_H-M   'P 1'
#
loop_
_entity.id
_entity.type
_entity.pdbx_description
1 polymer ?
#
loop_
_entity_poly.entity_id
_entity_poly.type
_entity_poly.pdbx_seq_one_letter_code
_entity_poly.pdbx_strand_id
1 'polypeptide(L)'
;PTKGNIEGGLTTIEEKALGNIQKIGRKCMVDGVLDKAEAPGGPGLWFMDSSSAAAEMLTLCAAAGFAVHFFPTGQGNIIGNPILPVIKLSANPRTVRTMAEHMDVDVSGLLRKELTPDQAGDKLLECMFRTANGRLTAAEALGHREFVLTRLYESA
;
A
#
# COMPACT_ATOMS: atom_id res chain seq x y z
N PRO A 1 -0.57 -8.33 -17.18
CA PRO A 1 0.10 -8.36 -15.86
C PRO A 1 1.61 -8.53 -16.05
N THR A 2 2.46 -8.10 -15.11
CA THR A 2 3.92 -8.32 -15.21
C THR A 2 4.28 -9.80 -15.01
N LYS A 3 5.46 -10.24 -15.48
CA LYS A 3 5.91 -11.64 -15.37
C LYS A 3 5.83 -12.20 -13.95
N GLY A 4 6.33 -11.47 -12.96
CA GLY A 4 6.28 -11.89 -11.56
C GLY A 4 4.85 -12.01 -10.98
N ASN A 5 3.89 -11.26 -11.52
CA ASN A 5 2.47 -11.39 -11.14
C ASN A 5 1.85 -12.67 -11.73
N ILE A 6 2.23 -13.03 -12.96
CA ILE A 6 1.78 -14.28 -13.61
C ILE A 6 2.34 -15.50 -12.86
N GLU A 7 3.63 -15.48 -12.52
CA GLU A 7 4.24 -16.52 -11.67
C GLU A 7 3.61 -16.57 -10.26
N GLY A 8 3.08 -15.43 -9.78
CA GLY A 8 2.33 -15.32 -8.53
C GLY A 8 0.87 -15.80 -8.61
N GLY A 9 0.40 -16.25 -9.78
CA GLY A 9 -0.93 -16.84 -9.98
C GLY A 9 -1.99 -15.91 -10.59
N LEU A 10 -1.64 -14.67 -10.98
CA LEU A 10 -2.57 -13.77 -11.67
C LEU A 10 -2.62 -14.07 -13.17
N THR A 11 -3.82 -14.37 -13.67
CA THR A 11 -4.04 -14.81 -15.05
C THR A 11 -4.17 -13.64 -16.03
N THR A 12 -4.86 -12.56 -15.65
CA THR A 12 -5.09 -11.41 -16.54
C THR A 12 -4.84 -10.05 -15.88
N ILE A 13 -4.89 -8.98 -16.68
CA ILE A 13 -4.72 -7.62 -16.14
C ILE A 13 -6.00 -7.15 -15.44
N GLU A 14 -7.15 -7.60 -15.93
CA GLU A 14 -8.48 -7.35 -15.36
C GLU A 14 -8.60 -8.00 -13.98
N GLU A 15 -8.14 -9.24 -13.81
CA GLU A 15 -8.11 -9.91 -12.50
C GLU A 15 -7.30 -9.10 -11.48
N LYS A 16 -6.13 -8.61 -11.88
CA LYS A 16 -5.30 -7.75 -11.04
C LYS A 16 -5.99 -6.42 -10.71
N ALA A 17 -6.62 -5.78 -11.70
CA ALA A 17 -7.33 -4.51 -11.53
C ALA A 17 -8.54 -4.67 -10.59
N LEU A 18 -9.30 -5.75 -10.72
CA LEU A 18 -10.43 -6.10 -9.85
C LEU A 18 -10.00 -6.38 -8.41
N GLY A 19 -8.81 -6.93 -8.20
CA GLY A 19 -8.21 -7.04 -6.86
C GLY A 19 -7.81 -5.67 -6.30
N ASN A 20 -7.20 -4.81 -7.12
CA ASN A 20 -6.80 -3.46 -6.72
C ASN A 20 -7.98 -2.59 -6.32
N ILE A 21 -9.09 -2.62 -7.06
CA ILE A 21 -10.24 -1.77 -6.75
C ILE A 21 -10.86 -2.12 -5.39
N GLN A 22 -10.68 -3.33 -4.86
CA GLN A 22 -11.21 -3.68 -3.53
C GLN A 22 -10.67 -2.79 -2.40
N LYS A 23 -9.53 -2.12 -2.59
CA LYS A 23 -8.90 -1.23 -1.58
C LYS A 23 -9.75 -0.01 -1.23
N ILE A 24 -10.68 0.40 -2.08
CA ILE A 24 -11.56 1.55 -1.82
C ILE A 24 -12.80 1.18 -0.97
N GLY A 25 -12.99 -0.11 -0.70
CA GLY A 25 -14.17 -0.64 0.00
C GLY A 25 -15.33 -0.97 -0.94
N ARG A 26 -16.39 -1.58 -0.37
CA ARG A 26 -17.58 -2.04 -1.13
C ARG A 26 -18.70 -1.00 -1.23
N LYS A 27 -18.76 -0.09 -0.26
CA LYS A 27 -19.76 0.98 -0.15
C LYS A 27 -19.01 2.29 0.02
N CYS A 28 -18.61 2.88 -1.10
CA CYS A 28 -17.82 4.10 -1.15
C CYS A 28 -18.36 5.05 -2.21
N MET A 29 -18.22 6.35 -1.96
CA MET A 29 -18.39 7.40 -2.95
C MET A 29 -17.02 7.99 -3.22
N VAL A 30 -16.65 8.16 -4.49
CA VAL A 30 -15.41 8.85 -4.86
C VAL A 30 -15.72 10.34 -4.89
N ASP A 31 -15.10 11.12 -4.01
CA ASP A 31 -15.35 12.54 -3.85
C ASP A 31 -14.70 13.38 -4.96
N GLY A 32 -13.64 12.85 -5.58
CA GLY A 32 -13.02 13.47 -6.74
C GLY A 32 -11.82 12.70 -7.26
N VAL A 33 -11.28 13.20 -8.37
CA VAL A 33 -10.03 12.74 -8.96
C VAL A 33 -8.95 13.79 -8.73
N LEU A 34 -7.72 13.34 -8.54
CA LEU A 34 -6.54 14.18 -8.31
C LEU A 34 -5.52 13.93 -9.41
N ASP A 35 -4.89 15.00 -9.90
CA ASP A 35 -3.66 14.87 -10.69
C ASP A 35 -2.49 14.48 -9.78
N LYS A 36 -1.34 14.15 -10.39
CA LYS A 36 -0.14 13.74 -9.68
C LYS A 36 0.30 14.80 -8.67
N ALA A 37 0.52 14.35 -7.43
CA ALA A 37 0.92 15.21 -6.31
C ALA A 37 -0.08 16.33 -5.97
N GLU A 38 -1.31 16.29 -6.49
CA GLU A 38 -2.37 17.21 -6.08
C GLU A 38 -2.92 16.83 -4.70
N ALA A 39 -3.01 17.81 -3.81
CA ALA A 39 -3.59 17.63 -2.49
C ALA A 39 -5.12 17.65 -2.56
N PRO A 40 -5.84 16.80 -1.81
CA PRO A 40 -7.30 16.79 -1.80
C PRO A 40 -7.87 18.11 -1.23
N GLY A 41 -8.98 18.58 -1.81
CA GLY A 41 -9.65 19.80 -1.37
C GLY A 41 -10.48 19.67 -0.08
N GLY A 42 -10.66 18.45 0.43
CA GLY A 42 -11.47 18.18 1.62
C GLY A 42 -11.42 16.71 2.07
N PRO A 43 -12.07 16.37 3.20
CA PRO A 43 -12.17 14.98 3.65
C PRO A 43 -12.96 14.14 2.65
N GLY A 44 -12.59 12.88 2.47
CA GLY A 44 -13.25 11.98 1.52
C GLY A 44 -12.33 10.92 0.95
N LEU A 45 -12.87 10.13 0.02
CA LEU A 45 -12.14 9.19 -0.80
C LEU A 45 -11.80 9.83 -2.15
N TRP A 46 -10.51 10.03 -2.38
CA TRP A 46 -9.99 10.64 -3.61
C TRP A 46 -9.22 9.61 -4.44
N PHE A 47 -9.33 9.70 -5.77
CA PHE A 47 -8.61 8.84 -6.71
C PHE A 47 -7.51 9.63 -7.42
N MET A 48 -6.24 9.34 -7.14
CA MET A 48 -5.11 10.01 -7.78
C MET A 48 -4.64 9.25 -9.04
N ASP A 49 -4.64 9.93 -10.18
CA ASP A 49 -4.09 9.41 -11.42
C ASP A 49 -2.55 9.42 -11.35
N SER A 50 -1.95 8.26 -11.13
CA SER A 50 -0.54 8.12 -10.74
C SER A 50 0.09 6.84 -11.30
N SER A 51 1.43 6.82 -11.39
CA SER A 51 2.16 5.62 -11.81
C SER A 51 1.94 4.45 -10.85
N SER A 52 1.93 3.24 -11.41
CA SER A 52 1.86 2.01 -10.63
C SER A 52 3.20 1.58 -10.02
N ALA A 53 4.30 2.28 -10.34
CA ALA A 53 5.63 2.01 -9.80
C ALA A 53 5.74 2.44 -8.33
N ALA A 54 6.08 1.51 -7.44
CA ALA A 54 6.00 1.71 -5.99
C ALA A 54 6.75 2.95 -5.46
N ALA A 55 8.01 3.14 -5.88
CA ALA A 55 8.83 4.27 -5.42
C ALA A 55 8.30 5.63 -5.91
N GLU A 56 7.77 5.66 -7.14
CA GLU A 56 7.18 6.86 -7.74
C GLU A 56 5.85 7.19 -7.06
N MET A 57 4.97 6.20 -6.89
CA MET A 57 3.68 6.37 -6.19
C MET A 57 3.86 6.89 -4.76
N LEU A 58 4.80 6.32 -3.98
CA LEU A 58 5.08 6.80 -2.63
C LEU A 58 5.59 8.25 -2.61
N THR A 59 6.39 8.62 -3.61
CA THR A 59 6.88 10.00 -3.77
C THR A 59 5.73 10.97 -4.08
N LEU A 60 4.80 10.58 -4.98
CA LEU A 60 3.62 11.36 -5.30
C LEU A 60 2.67 11.52 -4.10
N CYS A 61 2.40 10.43 -3.36
CA CYS A 61 1.61 10.49 -2.13
C CYS A 61 2.25 11.42 -1.09
N ALA A 62 3.58 11.35 -0.91
CA ALA A 62 4.28 12.24 0.01
C ALA A 62 4.11 13.71 -0.42
N ALA A 63 4.26 14.00 -1.72
CA ALA A 63 4.09 15.34 -2.27
C ALA A 63 2.65 15.87 -2.17
N ALA A 64 1.65 14.99 -2.28
CA ALA A 64 0.24 15.32 -2.10
C ALA A 64 -0.19 15.51 -0.63
N GLY A 65 0.72 15.33 0.34
CA GLY A 65 0.45 15.55 1.76
C GLY A 65 -0.16 14.36 2.50
N PHE A 66 0.07 13.12 2.03
CA PHE A 66 -0.34 11.93 2.77
C PHE A 66 0.41 11.86 4.11
N ALA A 67 -0.27 11.45 5.18
CA ALA A 67 0.34 11.26 6.50
C ALA A 67 0.94 9.86 6.68
N VAL A 68 0.33 8.84 6.08
CA VAL A 68 0.73 7.43 6.10
C VAL A 68 0.36 6.74 4.80
N HIS A 69 1.06 5.67 4.43
CA HIS A 69 0.73 4.85 3.27
C HIS A 69 0.66 3.37 3.64
N PHE A 70 -0.48 2.72 3.39
CA PHE A 70 -0.58 1.27 3.49
C PHE A 70 -0.10 0.60 2.21
N PHE A 71 0.93 -0.23 2.31
CA PHE A 71 1.52 -0.95 1.18
C PHE A 71 1.29 -2.46 1.30
N PRO A 72 0.19 -3.00 0.73
CA PRO A 72 -0.05 -4.43 0.73
C PRO A 72 0.92 -5.13 -0.24
N THR A 73 1.58 -6.19 0.23
CA THR A 73 2.50 -6.96 -0.60
C THR A 73 2.34 -8.47 -0.44
N GLY A 74 2.16 -9.16 -1.57
CA GLY A 74 2.09 -10.64 -1.61
C GLY A 74 3.43 -11.32 -1.84
N GLN A 75 4.45 -10.58 -2.31
CA GLN A 75 5.78 -11.11 -2.64
C GLN A 75 6.91 -10.47 -1.80
N GLY A 76 6.56 -9.64 -0.82
CA GLY A 76 7.52 -9.07 0.12
C GLY A 76 8.34 -7.91 -0.47
N ASN A 77 7.68 -7.01 -1.20
CA ASN A 77 8.33 -5.77 -1.64
C ASN A 77 8.72 -4.95 -0.40
N ILE A 78 10.01 -4.61 -0.30
CA ILE A 78 10.61 -3.93 0.85
C ILE A 78 10.60 -2.41 0.74
N ILE A 79 9.96 -1.84 -0.29
CA ILE A 79 9.92 -0.40 -0.56
C ILE A 79 9.59 0.45 0.68
N GLY A 80 10.42 1.43 0.98
CA GLY A 80 10.16 2.47 1.95
C GLY A 80 10.04 3.83 1.28
N ASN A 81 10.06 4.89 2.10
CA ASN A 81 10.14 6.26 1.64
C ASN A 81 10.81 7.11 2.72
N PRO A 82 11.66 8.09 2.36
CA PRO A 82 12.35 8.93 3.34
C PRO A 82 11.45 9.96 4.05
N ILE A 83 10.21 10.19 3.57
CA ILE A 83 9.30 11.22 4.07
C ILE A 83 8.00 10.61 4.61
N LEU A 84 7.38 9.71 3.84
CA LEU A 84 6.06 9.14 4.12
C LEU A 84 6.20 7.78 4.82
N PRO A 85 5.68 7.60 6.06
CA PRO A 85 5.66 6.31 6.72
C PRO A 85 4.92 5.26 5.88
N VAL A 86 5.62 4.18 5.53
CA VAL A 86 5.07 3.07 4.74
C VAL A 86 4.74 1.91 5.67
N ILE A 87 3.45 1.65 5.90
CA ILE A 87 2.94 0.55 6.70
C ILE A 87 2.75 -0.66 5.79
N LYS A 88 3.60 -1.67 5.93
CA LYS A 88 3.56 -2.89 5.11
C LYS A 88 2.66 -3.94 5.72
N LEU A 89 1.83 -4.55 4.88
CA LEU A 89 0.93 -5.61 5.28
C LEU A 89 0.95 -6.76 4.27
N SER A 90 0.71 -7.97 4.76
CA SER A 90 0.61 -9.14 3.89
C SER A 90 -0.45 -10.12 4.36
N ALA A 91 -1.24 -10.61 3.39
CA ALA A 91 -2.12 -11.76 3.57
C ALA A 91 -1.44 -13.08 3.17
N ASN A 92 -0.23 -13.07 2.61
CA ASN A 92 0.47 -14.27 2.18
C ASN A 92 1.22 -14.91 3.36
N PRO A 93 0.82 -16.09 3.86
CA PRO A 93 1.46 -16.73 5.00
C PRO A 93 2.95 -17.02 4.80
N ARG A 94 3.37 -17.27 3.55
CA ARG A 94 4.78 -17.51 3.23
C ARG A 94 5.58 -16.23 3.41
N THR A 95 5.11 -15.11 2.86
CA THR A 95 5.75 -13.79 2.98
C THR A 95 5.87 -13.37 4.43
N VAL A 96 4.78 -13.47 5.21
CA VAL A 96 4.80 -13.16 6.63
C VAL A 96 5.85 -14.00 7.37
N ARG A 97 5.91 -15.31 7.10
CA ARG A 97 6.86 -16.20 7.78
C ARG A 97 8.32 -15.92 7.42
N THR A 98 8.61 -15.64 6.14
CA THR A 98 10.00 -15.50 5.66
C THR A 98 10.52 -14.08 5.67
N MET A 99 9.66 -13.07 5.81
CA MET A 99 10.01 -11.65 5.77
C MET A 99 9.33 -10.87 6.90
N ALA A 100 9.15 -11.50 8.06
CA ALA A 100 8.41 -10.94 9.19
C ALA A 100 8.96 -9.57 9.63
N GLU A 101 10.27 -9.39 9.58
CA GLU A 101 10.96 -8.13 9.92
C GLU A 101 10.60 -6.95 9.01
N HIS A 102 10.09 -7.22 7.81
CA HIS A 102 9.64 -6.21 6.84
C HIS A 102 8.13 -5.94 6.90
N MET A 103 7.39 -6.61 7.79
CA MET A 103 5.92 -6.51 7.85
C MET A 103 5.48 -5.79 9.12
N ASP A 104 4.64 -4.77 8.97
CA ASP A 104 4.01 -4.07 10.09
C ASP A 104 2.73 -4.77 10.55
N VAL A 105 1.96 -5.31 9.60
CA VAL A 105 0.68 -5.97 9.87
C VAL A 105 0.56 -7.32 9.16
N ASP A 106 0.50 -8.39 9.96
CA ASP A 106 0.13 -9.73 9.49
C ASP A 106 -1.40 -9.86 9.40
N VAL A 107 -1.92 -10.01 8.18
CA VAL A 107 -3.33 -10.32 7.91
C VAL A 107 -3.49 -11.68 7.21
N SER A 108 -2.51 -12.56 7.33
CA SER A 108 -2.51 -13.90 6.71
C SER A 108 -3.62 -14.82 7.23
N GLY A 109 -4.16 -14.52 8.42
CA GLY A 109 -5.36 -15.16 8.95
C GLY A 109 -6.60 -15.03 8.05
N LEU A 110 -6.66 -14.02 7.17
CA LEU A 110 -7.75 -13.88 6.18
C LEU A 110 -7.82 -15.09 5.24
N LEU A 111 -6.67 -15.53 4.70
CA LEU A 111 -6.62 -16.68 3.79
C LEU A 111 -6.85 -18.02 4.52
N ARG A 112 -6.58 -18.06 5.82
CA ARG A 112 -6.84 -19.23 6.69
C ARG A 112 -8.25 -19.25 7.28
N LYS A 113 -9.05 -18.20 7.07
CA LYS A 113 -10.38 -17.99 7.68
C LYS A 113 -10.33 -17.91 9.23
N GLU A 114 -9.19 -17.51 9.77
CA GLU A 114 -8.97 -17.26 11.21
C GLU A 114 -9.23 -15.79 11.56
N LEU A 115 -9.24 -14.90 10.57
CA LEU A 115 -9.43 -13.46 10.70
C LEU A 115 -10.56 -13.03 9.75
N THR A 116 -11.47 -12.17 10.22
CA THR A 116 -12.46 -11.52 9.35
C THR A 116 -11.87 -10.25 8.71
N PRO A 117 -12.45 -9.75 7.60
CA PRO A 117 -12.06 -8.46 7.02
C PRO A 117 -12.13 -7.31 8.02
N ASP A 118 -13.15 -7.28 8.89
CA ASP A 118 -13.32 -6.23 9.90
C ASP A 118 -12.20 -6.29 10.94
N GLN A 119 -11.87 -7.48 11.45
CA GLN A 119 -10.76 -7.67 12.38
C GLN A 119 -9.40 -7.32 11.74
N ALA A 120 -9.23 -7.61 10.44
CA ALA A 120 -8.04 -7.17 9.71
C ALA A 120 -8.00 -5.63 9.63
N GLY A 121 -9.14 -4.99 9.35
CA GLY A 121 -9.28 -3.54 9.36
C GLY A 121 -8.91 -2.92 10.70
N ASP A 122 -9.38 -3.50 11.81
CA ASP A 122 -9.03 -3.04 13.16
C ASP A 122 -7.52 -3.09 13.41
N LYS A 123 -6.85 -4.18 13.00
CA LYS A 123 -5.38 -4.30 13.11
C LYS A 123 -4.64 -3.25 12.27
N LEU A 124 -5.15 -2.93 11.08
CA LEU A 124 -4.58 -1.88 10.22
C LEU A 124 -4.71 -0.51 10.91
N LEU A 125 -5.91 -0.19 11.41
CA LEU A 125 -6.18 1.08 12.10
C LEU A 125 -5.34 1.22 13.37
N GLU A 126 -5.22 0.16 14.18
CA GLU A 126 -4.35 0.16 15.36
C GLU A 126 -2.90 0.48 14.98
N CYS A 127 -2.37 -0.16 13.92
CA CYS A 127 -1.02 0.11 13.45
C CYS A 127 -0.87 1.55 12.97
N MET A 128 -1.84 2.07 12.20
CA MET A 128 -1.86 3.46 11.75
C MET A 128 -1.82 4.44 12.91
N PHE A 129 -2.66 4.26 13.94
CA PHE A 129 -2.64 5.12 15.11
C PHE A 129 -1.31 5.07 15.85
N ARG A 130 -0.70 3.89 15.99
CA ARG A 130 0.62 3.78 16.61
C ARG A 130 1.69 4.51 15.79
N THR A 131 1.66 4.38 14.46
CA THR A 131 2.59 5.08 13.56
C THR A 131 2.39 6.59 13.61
N ALA A 132 1.15 7.07 13.58
CA ALA A 132 0.83 8.49 13.74
C ALA A 132 1.29 9.06 15.10
N ASN A 133 1.36 8.21 16.14
CA ASN A 133 1.91 8.56 17.46
C ASN A 133 3.43 8.37 17.58
N GLY A 134 4.15 8.23 16.47
CA GLY A 134 5.62 8.24 16.44
C GLY A 134 6.28 6.86 16.50
N ARG A 135 5.51 5.76 16.45
CA ARG A 135 6.12 4.43 16.25
C ARG A 135 6.63 4.32 14.81
N LEU A 136 7.92 4.08 14.64
CA LEU A 136 8.50 3.78 13.34
C LEU A 136 7.87 2.53 12.71
N THR A 137 7.59 2.58 11.41
CA THR A 137 7.27 1.39 10.62
C THR A 137 8.51 0.52 10.42
N ALA A 138 8.32 -0.73 10.04
CA ALA A 138 9.41 -1.64 9.67
C ALA A 138 10.29 -1.04 8.56
N ALA A 139 9.69 -0.31 7.61
CA ALA A 139 10.41 0.36 6.55
C ALA A 139 11.40 1.41 7.11
N GLU A 140 10.92 2.24 8.04
CA GLU A 140 11.71 3.30 8.66
C GLU A 140 12.80 2.73 9.57
N ALA A 141 12.46 1.76 10.41
CA ALA A 141 13.39 1.13 11.35
C ALA A 141 14.55 0.41 10.64
N LEU A 142 14.28 -0.18 9.47
CA LEU A 142 15.29 -0.85 8.64
C LEU A 142 16.01 0.10 7.66
N GLY A 143 15.62 1.38 7.61
CA GLY A 143 16.28 2.40 6.80
C GLY A 143 15.98 2.36 5.30
N HIS A 144 14.84 1.79 4.88
CA HIS A 144 14.39 1.80 3.48
C HIS A 144 13.98 3.23 3.08
N ARG A 145 14.65 3.80 2.07
CA ARG A 145 14.57 5.22 1.71
C ARG A 145 14.46 5.44 0.21
N GLU A 146 13.70 4.58 -0.46
CA GLU A 146 13.50 4.71 -1.90
C GLU A 146 12.70 5.98 -2.24
N PHE A 147 13.22 6.74 -3.20
CA PHE A 147 12.64 8.00 -3.63
C PHE A 147 12.91 8.18 -5.13
N VAL A 148 11.86 8.49 -5.90
CA VAL A 148 11.95 8.64 -7.35
C VAL A 148 11.09 9.81 -7.77
N LEU A 149 11.69 10.77 -8.46
CA LEU A 149 10.94 11.84 -9.13
C LEU A 149 10.30 11.29 -10.40
N THR A 150 9.03 11.60 -10.62
CA THR A 150 8.36 11.41 -11.91
C THR A 150 9.17 12.12 -12.99
N ARG A 151 9.72 11.36 -13.94
CA ARG A 151 10.42 11.93 -15.10
C ARG A 151 9.39 12.31 -16.17
N LEU A 152 9.85 12.91 -17.27
CA LEU A 152 9.02 13.33 -18.42
C LEU A 152 8.08 12.24 -18.98
N TYR A 153 8.30 10.97 -18.61
CA TYR A 153 7.44 9.82 -18.91
C TYR A 153 7.24 8.99 -17.63
N GLU A 154 6.02 8.50 -17.42
CA GLU A 154 5.65 7.63 -16.30
C GLU A 154 6.35 6.27 -16.39
N SER A 155 6.75 5.72 -15.23
CA SER A 155 7.59 4.52 -15.21
C SER A 155 6.84 3.21 -15.43
N ALA A 156 5.51 3.18 -15.42
CA ALA A 156 4.62 2.04 -15.75
C ALA A 156 3.16 2.36 -15.42
#